data_AF-A0A971ABY6-F1
#
_entry.id   AF-A0A971ABY6-F1
#
_cell.length_a   1.000
_cell.length_b   1.000
_cell.length_c   1.000
_cell.angle_alpha   90.00
_cell.angle_beta   90.00
_cell.angle_gamma   90.00
#
_symmetry.space_group_name_H-M   'P 1'
#
loop_
_entity.id
_entity.type
_entity.pdbx_description
1 polymer ?
#
loop_
_entity_poly.entity_id
_entity_poly.type
_entity_poly.pdbx_seq_one_letter_code
_entity_poly.pdbx_strand_id
1 'polypeptide(L)'
;MNRKGFTLIELLVVIAIIAILAAILFPVFARAKAKAEQASCLSNCKQLILAFIQYAHDYDMHLPLVSKWGSGATPLPLEPELGGVPWCGHVGYLYPYLQSLDVQSCPSGVSNADEGTELGYPRIV
;
A
#
# COMPACT_ATOMS: atom_id res chain seq x y z
N MET A 1 12.30 -54.83 22.29
CA MET A 1 12.22 -53.48 21.70
C MET A 1 11.35 -52.62 22.60
N ASN A 2 11.94 -51.86 23.52
CA ASN A 2 11.21 -51.04 24.49
C ASN A 2 10.73 -49.75 23.81
N ARG A 3 9.47 -49.72 23.38
CA ARG A 3 8.81 -48.48 22.95
C ARG A 3 8.40 -47.72 24.21
N LYS A 4 9.07 -46.60 24.50
CA LYS A 4 8.62 -45.65 25.52
C LYS A 4 7.28 -45.06 25.04
N GLY A 5 6.22 -45.27 25.82
CA GLY A 5 4.92 -44.64 25.58
C GLY A 5 4.97 -43.17 25.96
N PHE A 6 4.44 -42.30 25.11
CA PHE A 6 4.27 -40.88 25.40
C PHE A 6 3.22 -40.74 26.50
N THR A 7 3.53 -40.04 27.59
CA THR A 7 2.54 -39.82 28.64
C THR A 7 1.60 -38.69 28.22
N LEU A 8 0.30 -38.81 28.53
CA LEU A 8 -0.70 -37.78 28.21
C LEU A 8 -0.34 -36.41 28.83
N ILE A 9 0.34 -36.42 29.97
CA ILE A 9 0.77 -35.20 30.67
C ILE A 9 1.90 -34.46 29.95
N GLU A 10 2.85 -35.19 29.35
CA GLU A 10 3.92 -34.58 28.55
C GLU A 10 3.35 -33.85 27.33
N LEU A 11 2.36 -34.43 26.66
CA LEU A 11 1.70 -33.78 25.52
C LEU A 11 0.89 -32.55 25.97
N LEU A 12 0.19 -32.66 27.10
CA LEU A 12 -0.67 -31.60 27.63
C LEU A 12 0.13 -30.36 28.05
N VAL A 13 1.29 -30.55 28.68
CA VAL A 13 2.15 -29.41 29.09
C VAL A 13 2.69 -28.66 27.87
N VAL A 14 3.04 -29.38 26.80
CA VAL A 14 3.61 -28.78 25.59
C VAL A 14 2.59 -27.87 24.90
N ILE A 15 1.36 -28.35 24.72
CA ILE A 15 0.31 -27.52 24.11
C ILE A 15 -0.04 -26.30 24.99
N ALA A 16 0.02 -26.45 26.32
CA ALA A 16 -0.22 -25.35 27.24
C ALA A 16 0.85 -24.24 27.10
N ILE A 17 2.12 -24.62 26.98
CA ILE A 17 3.21 -23.66 26.77
C ILE A 17 3.08 -22.98 25.40
N ILE A 18 2.79 -23.74 24.32
CA ILE A 18 2.57 -23.18 22.98
C ILE A 18 1.41 -22.17 22.99
N ALA A 19 0.32 -22.47 23.69
CA ALA A 19 -0.84 -21.57 23.79
C ALA A 19 -0.48 -20.22 24.45
N ILE A 20 0.31 -20.25 25.53
CA ILE A 20 0.77 -19.03 26.22
C ILE A 20 1.68 -18.20 25.30
N LEU A 21 2.63 -18.84 24.62
CA LEU A 21 3.54 -18.15 23.70
C LEU A 21 2.80 -17.53 22.51
N ALA A 22 1.86 -18.28 21.90
CA ALA A 22 1.05 -17.79 20.80
C ALA A 22 0.16 -16.62 21.19
N ALA A 23 -0.40 -16.62 22.41
CA ALA A 23 -1.24 -15.53 22.92
C ALA A 23 -0.50 -14.18 23.00
N ILE A 24 0.81 -14.20 23.28
CA ILE A 24 1.64 -12.98 23.30
C ILE A 24 2.15 -12.63 21.90
N LEU A 25 2.46 -13.64 21.09
CA LEU A 25 3.04 -13.42 19.76
C LEU A 25 2.01 -12.87 18.75
N PHE A 26 0.77 -13.35 18.78
CA PHE A 26 -0.30 -12.92 17.87
C PHE A 26 -0.58 -11.40 17.90
N PRO A 27 -0.80 -10.74 19.06
CA PRO A 27 -1.08 -9.31 19.10
C PRO A 27 0.13 -8.46 18.69
N VAL A 28 1.36 -8.91 18.98
CA VAL A 28 2.59 -8.22 18.57
C VAL A 28 2.82 -8.34 17.07
N PHE A 29 2.60 -9.54 16.51
CA PHE A 29 2.74 -9.81 15.09
C PHE A 29 1.79 -8.96 14.24
N ALA A 30 0.52 -8.80 14.68
CA ALA A 30 -0.44 -7.94 13.99
C ALA A 30 0.03 -6.48 13.90
N ARG A 31 0.58 -5.93 15.00
CA ARG A 31 1.15 -4.57 15.01
C ARG A 31 2.40 -4.45 14.14
N ALA A 32 3.28 -5.46 14.18
CA ALA A 32 4.48 -5.49 13.36
C ALA A 32 4.15 -5.54 11.86
N LYS A 33 3.16 -6.34 11.47
CA LYS A 33 2.67 -6.41 10.08
C LYS A 33 2.14 -5.06 9.60
N ALA A 34 1.28 -4.40 10.39
CA ALA A 34 0.76 -3.09 10.04
C ALA A 34 1.88 -2.04 9.87
N LYS A 35 2.93 -2.12 10.70
CA LYS A 35 4.12 -1.25 10.57
C LYS A 35 4.95 -1.57 9.33
N ALA A 36 5.07 -2.84 8.94
CA ALA A 36 5.73 -3.23 7.70
C ALA A 36 4.97 -2.72 6.48
N GLU A 37 3.63 -2.82 6.47
CA GLU A 37 2.78 -2.27 5.40
C GLU A 37 2.92 -0.74 5.30
N GLN A 38 2.95 -0.04 6.44
CA GLN A 38 3.21 1.41 6.48
C GLN A 38 4.59 1.77 5.89
N ALA A 39 5.64 1.02 6.25
CA ALA A 39 7.00 1.24 5.75
C ALA A 39 7.08 1.04 4.22
N SER A 40 6.40 0.03 3.68
CA SER A 40 6.28 -0.19 2.24
C SER A 40 5.57 0.96 1.55
N CYS A 41 4.46 1.46 2.11
CA CYS A 41 3.75 2.63 1.56
C CYS A 41 4.64 3.88 1.54
N LEU A 42 5.41 4.13 2.60
CA LEU A 42 6.36 5.25 2.64
C LEU A 42 7.44 5.14 1.55
N SER A 43 7.97 3.94 1.33
CA SER A 43 8.91 3.67 0.23
C SER A 43 8.27 3.95 -1.13
N ASN A 44 7.02 3.53 -1.32
CA ASN A 44 6.26 3.78 -2.54
C ASN A 44 6.05 5.28 -2.77
N CYS A 45 5.64 6.04 -1.75
CA CYS A 45 5.50 7.49 -1.83
C CYS A 45 6.81 8.17 -2.23
N LYS A 46 7.95 7.73 -1.69
CA LYS A 46 9.25 8.26 -2.08
C LYS A 46 9.55 8.04 -3.56
N GLN A 47 9.22 6.85 -4.09
CA GLN A 47 9.37 6.55 -5.51
C GLN A 47 8.44 7.40 -6.38
N LEU A 48 7.20 7.66 -5.97
CA LEU A 48 6.29 8.57 -6.67
C LEU A 48 6.84 9.99 -6.70
N ILE A 49 7.30 10.53 -5.57
CA ILE A 49 7.86 11.88 -5.50
C ILE A 49 9.05 12.02 -6.44
N LEU A 50 9.92 11.02 -6.51
CA LEU A 50 11.04 11.01 -7.45
C LEU A 50 10.55 11.06 -8.91
N ALA A 51 9.52 10.28 -9.26
CA ALA A 51 8.93 10.30 -10.58
C ALA A 51 8.31 11.68 -10.92
N PHE A 52 7.66 12.34 -9.96
CA PHE A 52 7.15 13.72 -10.14
C PHE A 52 8.28 14.73 -10.35
N ILE A 53 9.39 14.61 -9.62
CA ILE A 53 10.54 15.50 -9.77
C ILE A 53 11.19 15.29 -11.15
N GLN A 54 11.31 14.04 -11.60
CA GLN A 54 11.83 13.73 -12.93
C GLN A 54 10.94 14.28 -14.04
N TYR A 55 9.61 14.11 -13.90
CA TYR A 55 8.65 14.72 -14.82
C TYR A 55 8.78 16.25 -14.86
N ALA A 56 8.82 16.90 -13.70
CA ALA A 56 8.94 18.35 -13.61
C ALA A 56 10.25 18.85 -14.27
N HIS A 57 11.34 18.11 -14.13
CA HIS A 57 12.60 18.43 -14.78
C HIS A 57 12.52 18.37 -16.32
N ASP A 58 11.73 17.45 -16.86
CA ASP A 58 11.57 17.27 -18.31
C ASP A 58 10.54 18.23 -18.94
N TYR A 59 9.64 18.79 -18.14
CA TYR A 59 8.53 19.66 -18.58
C TYR A 59 8.60 21.07 -17.96
N ASP A 60 9.76 21.72 -17.91
CA ASP A 60 9.93 23.11 -17.46
C ASP A 60 9.28 23.43 -16.10
N MET A 61 9.40 22.50 -15.15
CA MET A 61 8.82 22.55 -13.80
C MET A 61 7.29 22.48 -13.74
N HIS A 62 6.63 22.08 -14.83
CA HIS A 62 5.21 21.77 -14.81
C HIS A 62 4.96 20.41 -14.16
N LEU A 63 3.94 20.35 -13.30
CA LEU A 63 3.44 19.11 -12.71
C LEU A 63 2.28 18.57 -13.56
N PRO A 64 2.09 17.24 -13.62
CA PRO A 64 1.00 16.65 -14.38
C PRO A 64 -0.34 17.04 -13.76
N LEU A 65 -1.36 17.20 -14.60
CA LEU A 65 -2.70 17.52 -14.14
C LEU A 65 -3.27 16.38 -13.28
N VAL A 66 -3.88 16.76 -12.17
CA VAL A 66 -4.64 15.84 -11.31
C VAL A 66 -6.01 15.61 -11.94
N SER A 67 -6.14 14.60 -12.81
CA SER A 67 -7.45 14.07 -13.15
C SER A 67 -7.90 13.05 -12.09
N LYS A 68 -9.17 13.10 -11.71
CA LYS A 68 -9.74 12.18 -10.72
C LYS A 68 -9.82 10.77 -11.32
N TRP A 69 -9.33 9.76 -10.60
CA TRP A 69 -9.48 8.35 -10.96
C TRP A 69 -10.95 8.01 -11.21
N GLY A 70 -11.28 7.46 -12.38
CA GLY A 70 -12.64 7.05 -12.73
C GLY A 70 -13.63 8.17 -13.06
N SER A 71 -13.20 9.44 -13.03
CA SER A 71 -13.94 10.48 -13.74
C SER A 71 -13.60 10.29 -15.20
N GLY A 72 -14.49 9.66 -15.99
CA GLY A 72 -14.41 9.77 -17.45
C GLY A 72 -14.25 11.25 -17.74
N ALA A 73 -13.04 11.65 -18.13
CA ALA A 73 -12.60 13.02 -18.02
C ALA A 73 -13.56 13.88 -18.85
N THR A 74 -14.50 14.57 -18.19
CA THR A 74 -15.14 15.69 -18.86
C THR A 74 -14.01 16.68 -19.08
N PRO A 75 -13.75 17.10 -20.32
CA PRO A 75 -12.72 18.07 -20.60
C PRO A 75 -12.91 19.22 -19.63
N LEU A 76 -11.89 19.52 -18.81
CA LEU A 76 -11.92 20.76 -18.05
C LEU A 76 -12.04 21.88 -19.09
N PRO A 77 -12.90 22.90 -18.89
CA PRO A 77 -13.15 23.94 -19.89
C PRO A 77 -11.89 24.73 -20.31
N LEU A 78 -10.79 24.54 -19.60
CA LEU A 78 -9.53 25.23 -19.78
C LEU A 78 -8.57 24.51 -20.77
N GLU A 79 -8.74 23.22 -21.07
CA GLU A 79 -7.80 22.45 -21.89
C GLU A 79 -8.51 21.34 -22.70
N PRO A 80 -9.01 21.63 -23.92
CA PRO A 80 -9.71 20.65 -24.76
C PRO A 80 -8.81 19.60 -25.42
N GLU A 81 -7.50 19.86 -25.53
CA GLU A 81 -6.51 18.98 -26.19
C GLU A 81 -5.81 18.04 -25.20
N LEU A 82 -5.82 18.36 -23.90
CA LEU A 82 -5.28 17.50 -22.85
C LEU A 82 -6.37 16.52 -22.41
N GLY A 83 -6.69 15.57 -23.30
CA GLY A 83 -7.53 14.43 -22.95
C GLY A 83 -7.03 13.87 -21.62
N GLY A 84 -7.88 13.86 -20.59
CA GLY A 84 -7.47 13.77 -19.19
C GLY A 84 -6.84 12.44 -18.79
N VAL A 85 -5.63 12.18 -19.29
CA VAL A 85 -4.82 11.04 -18.89
C VAL A 85 -4.43 11.24 -17.42
N PRO A 86 -4.80 10.30 -16.53
CA PRO A 86 -4.46 10.38 -15.12
C PRO A 86 -2.94 10.38 -14.95
N TRP A 87 -2.42 11.00 -13.90
CA TRP A 87 -1.00 10.88 -13.57
C TRP A 87 -0.60 9.44 -13.21
N CYS A 88 -1.55 8.65 -12.73
CA CYS A 88 -1.40 7.25 -12.31
C CYS A 88 -1.95 6.25 -13.35
N GLY A 89 -1.57 4.98 -13.24
CA GLY A 89 -1.88 3.90 -14.18
C GLY A 89 -0.85 3.74 -15.32
N HIS A 90 -1.03 2.69 -16.13
CA HIS A 90 -0.18 2.38 -17.31
C HIS A 90 -0.25 3.44 -18.42
N VAL A 91 -1.33 4.23 -18.46
CA VAL A 91 -1.57 5.27 -19.46
C VAL A 91 -1.25 6.66 -18.94
N GLY A 92 -0.69 6.76 -17.74
CA GLY A 92 -0.49 8.03 -17.08
C GLY A 92 0.83 8.72 -17.37
N TYR A 93 0.87 10.03 -17.15
CA TYR A 93 2.05 10.86 -17.42
C TYR A 93 3.31 10.43 -16.66
N LEU A 94 3.17 9.82 -15.47
CA LEU A 94 4.31 9.33 -14.70
C LEU A 94 4.78 7.94 -15.11
N TYR A 95 4.03 7.21 -15.95
CA TYR A 95 4.37 5.84 -16.34
C TYR A 95 5.82 5.64 -16.79
N PRO A 96 6.41 6.48 -17.67
CA PRO A 96 7.80 6.29 -18.10
C PRO A 96 8.84 6.52 -16.98
N TYR A 97 8.46 7.20 -15.89
CA TYR A 97 9.34 7.49 -14.75
C TYR A 97 9.15 6.50 -13.59
N LEU A 98 8.17 5.60 -13.68
CA LEU A 98 7.87 4.62 -12.65
C LEU A 98 8.57 3.29 -12.94
N GLN A 99 9.25 2.76 -11.92
CA GLN A 99 9.90 1.45 -11.99
C GLN A 99 8.90 0.29 -11.85
N SER A 100 7.79 0.53 -11.16
CA SER A 100 6.68 -0.41 -11.00
C SER A 100 5.38 0.37 -10.79
N LEU A 101 4.27 -0.21 -11.22
CA LEU A 101 2.93 0.32 -10.97
C LEU A 101 2.39 -0.04 -9.60
N ASP A 102 2.95 -1.05 -8.94
CA ASP A 102 2.58 -1.40 -7.56
C ASP A 102 2.88 -0.25 -6.60
N VAL A 103 3.81 0.63 -6.99
CA VAL A 103 4.17 1.87 -6.29
C VAL A 103 2.97 2.84 -6.18
N GLN A 104 1.99 2.74 -7.08
CA GLN A 104 0.79 3.58 -7.05
C GLN A 104 -0.23 3.10 -6.02
N SER A 105 -0.06 1.91 -5.46
CA SER A 105 -0.94 1.35 -4.44
C SER A 105 -0.22 1.25 -3.09
N CYS A 106 -0.89 1.67 -2.02
CA CYS A 106 -0.42 1.41 -0.67
C CYS A 106 -1.17 0.20 -0.09
N PRO A 107 -0.47 -0.84 0.38
CA PRO A 107 -1.10 -2.00 1.03
C PRO A 107 -1.90 -1.64 2.28
N SER A 108 -1.56 -0.51 2.92
CA SER A 108 -2.25 0.05 4.08
C SER A 108 -3.40 1.00 3.72
N GLY A 109 -3.67 1.22 2.42
CA GLY A 109 -4.75 2.08 1.97
C GLY A 109 -6.08 1.33 1.98
N VAL A 110 -7.14 1.97 2.49
CA VAL A 110 -8.50 1.46 2.35
C VAL A 110 -8.88 1.45 0.88
N SER A 111 -9.31 0.30 0.37
CA SER A 111 -9.86 0.24 -0.98
C SER A 111 -11.18 1.01 -0.98
N ASN A 112 -11.47 1.79 -2.01
CA ASN A 112 -12.73 2.57 -2.13
C ASN A 112 -14.01 1.69 -2.12
N ALA A 113 -13.90 0.38 -1.94
CA ALA A 113 -15.02 -0.55 -1.80
C ALA A 113 -15.53 -0.67 -0.35
N ASP A 114 -14.80 -0.16 0.66
CA ASP A 114 -15.05 -0.58 2.03
C ASP A 114 -15.82 0.40 2.93
N GLU A 115 -15.94 1.72 2.67
CA GLU A 115 -16.73 2.58 3.57
C GLU A 115 -17.00 4.00 3.03
N GLY A 116 -18.27 4.42 3.10
CA GLY A 116 -18.72 5.79 2.84
C GLY A 116 -18.27 6.80 3.90
N THR A 117 -16.97 7.02 4.03
CA THR A 117 -16.38 8.02 4.93
C THR A 117 -15.24 8.79 4.27
N GLU A 118 -15.20 10.09 4.59
CA GLU A 118 -14.36 11.13 4.03
C GLU A 118 -12.92 10.69 3.73
N LEU A 119 -12.51 10.88 2.46
CA LEU A 119 -11.13 11.11 2.03
C LEU A 119 -10.07 10.30 2.80
N GLY A 120 -10.02 9.00 2.51
CA GLY A 120 -9.04 8.03 3.01
C GLY A 120 -7.60 8.31 2.56
N TYR A 121 -7.05 9.47 2.92
CA TYR A 121 -5.63 9.73 2.82
C TYR A 121 -4.93 9.14 4.04
N PRO A 122 -3.89 8.31 3.86
CA PRO A 122 -3.09 7.84 4.98
C PRO A 122 -2.46 9.06 5.69
N ARG A 123 -2.70 9.19 6.99
CA ARG A 123 -2.11 10.24 7.82
C ARG A 123 -0.59 10.02 7.86
N ILE A 124 0.16 10.83 7.11
CA ILE A 124 1.62 10.88 7.19
C ILE A 124 1.96 11.60 8.50
N VAL A 125 2.23 10.82 9.55
CA VAL A 125 2.89 11.26 10.78
C VAL A 125 4.32 10.75 10.77
#